data_AF-A0A7S2G8T7-F1
#
_entry.id   AF-A0A7S2G8T7-F1
#
_cell.length_a   1.000
_cell.length_b   1.000
_cell.length_c   1.000
_cell.angle_alpha   90.00
_cell.angle_beta   90.00
_cell.angle_gamma   90.00
#
_symmetry.space_group_name_H-M   'P 1'
#
loop_
_entity.id
_entity.type
_entity.pdbx_description
1 polymer ?
#
loop_
_entity_poly.entity_id
_entity_poly.type
_entity_poly.pdbx_seq_one_letter_code
_entity_poly.pdbx_strand_id
1 'polypeptide(L)'
;PGAALRIQPGCACLNWRDAYHDRGVQCGQGYELGRDHAKLFGGHDRMSGEVLEFGLESDVYKERCDRFFKRLSFNKCLSTSWEFGSLGHWCYVGNWCEGVEKVKVPYAYAAIRMCTEEDGFLNVTSPEELNRLASVDSVDASLLGRASYRWAAETWKEVQGTAGRGDSPEEAEDLELQQMMYE
;
A
#
# COMPACT_ATOMS: atom_id res chain seq x y z
N PRO A 1 -28.65 -5.68 -12.46
CA PRO A 1 -27.72 -6.54 -13.22
C PRO A 1 -26.31 -5.90 -13.22
N GLY A 2 -25.49 -6.27 -12.24
CA GLY A 2 -24.11 -5.78 -12.14
C GLY A 2 -23.24 -6.47 -13.17
N ALA A 3 -22.59 -5.69 -14.03
CA ALA A 3 -21.62 -6.22 -14.97
C ALA A 3 -20.46 -6.83 -14.16
N ALA A 4 -20.27 -8.14 -14.28
CA ALA A 4 -19.04 -8.79 -13.85
C ALA A 4 -17.91 -8.15 -14.67
N LEU A 5 -17.05 -7.39 -14.01
CA LEU A 5 -15.94 -6.67 -14.62
C LEU A 5 -14.89 -7.71 -15.04
N ARG A 6 -15.08 -8.35 -16.20
CA ARG A 6 -14.05 -9.18 -16.81
C ARG A 6 -12.83 -8.30 -17.06
N ILE A 7 -11.66 -8.69 -16.57
CA ILE A 7 -10.43 -7.97 -16.85
C ILE A 7 -10.23 -7.92 -18.37
N GLN A 8 -10.29 -6.70 -18.94
CA GLN A 8 -10.06 -6.51 -20.37
C GLN A 8 -8.64 -7.00 -20.72
N PRO A 9 -8.44 -7.65 -21.88
CA PRO A 9 -7.10 -8.01 -22.33
C PRO A 9 -6.19 -6.77 -22.34
N GLY A 10 -5.06 -6.83 -21.64
CA GLY A 10 -4.16 -5.69 -21.48
C GLY A 10 -4.48 -4.75 -20.30
N CYS A 11 -5.37 -5.14 -19.40
CA CYS A 11 -5.73 -4.42 -18.16
C CYS A 11 -5.32 -5.14 -16.87
N ALA A 12 -4.34 -6.04 -16.98
CA ALA A 12 -3.62 -6.54 -15.82
C ALA A 12 -2.92 -5.40 -15.09
N CYS A 13 -2.67 -5.59 -13.79
CA CYS A 13 -1.88 -4.65 -13.01
C CYS A 13 -0.52 -4.40 -13.70
N LEU A 14 -0.15 -3.12 -13.75
CA LEU A 14 1.16 -2.68 -14.18
C LEU A 14 2.19 -3.04 -13.12
N ASN A 15 3.43 -3.19 -13.57
CA ASN A 15 4.55 -3.14 -12.66
C ASN A 15 4.55 -1.80 -11.93
N TRP A 16 4.74 -1.82 -10.61
CA TRP A 16 4.74 -0.60 -9.81
C TRP A 16 5.82 0.38 -10.28
N ARG A 17 7.07 -0.09 -10.47
CA ARG A 17 8.17 0.72 -10.99
C ARG A 17 7.84 1.34 -12.35
N ASP A 18 7.33 0.54 -13.29
CA ASP A 18 7.00 1.02 -14.64
C ASP A 18 5.86 2.04 -14.61
N ALA A 19 4.91 1.93 -13.67
CA ALA A 19 3.85 2.91 -13.52
C ALA A 19 4.43 4.32 -13.23
N TYR A 20 5.43 4.42 -12.35
CA TYR A 20 6.09 5.68 -12.04
C TYR A 20 7.07 6.12 -13.14
N HIS A 21 7.90 5.21 -13.65
CA HIS A 21 8.96 5.55 -14.60
C HIS A 21 8.45 5.77 -16.02
N ASP A 22 7.55 4.90 -16.50
CA ASP A 22 7.17 4.85 -17.92
C ASP A 22 5.77 5.40 -18.17
N ARG A 23 4.90 5.41 -17.15
CA ARG A 23 3.49 5.82 -17.30
C ARG A 23 3.17 7.17 -16.68
N GLY A 24 4.16 7.87 -16.13
CA GLY A 24 4.03 9.23 -15.63
C GLY A 24 3.18 9.35 -14.36
N VAL A 25 3.02 8.25 -13.61
CA VAL A 25 2.40 8.30 -12.28
C VAL A 25 3.33 9.08 -11.34
N GLN A 26 2.73 9.91 -10.49
CA GLN A 26 3.40 10.53 -9.36
C GLN A 26 2.80 9.99 -8.07
N CYS A 27 3.64 9.75 -7.06
CA CYS A 27 3.17 9.20 -5.80
C CYS A 27 2.20 10.16 -5.10
N GLY A 28 1.17 9.61 -4.45
CA GLY A 28 0.07 10.36 -3.84
C GLY A 28 -1.12 10.55 -4.79
N GLN A 29 -0.97 10.13 -6.05
CA GLN A 29 -2.08 10.06 -6.99
C GLN A 29 -3.00 8.87 -6.74
N GLY A 30 -2.57 7.84 -6.01
CA GLY A 30 -3.40 6.71 -5.58
C GLY A 30 -3.52 6.62 -4.07
N TYR A 31 -3.47 5.39 -3.55
CA TYR A 31 -3.61 5.12 -2.12
C TYR A 31 -2.27 5.02 -1.39
N GLU A 32 -1.17 5.51 -1.99
CA GLU A 32 0.18 5.34 -1.45
C GLU A 32 0.39 5.98 -0.08
N LEU A 33 -0.33 7.07 0.20
CA LEU A 33 -0.19 7.80 1.43
C LEU A 33 -1.26 7.44 2.47
N GLY A 34 -2.18 6.52 2.12
CA GLY A 34 -3.31 6.15 2.96
C GLY A 34 -4.42 7.21 2.97
N ARG A 35 -5.62 6.81 3.41
CA ARG A 35 -6.78 7.71 3.48
C ARG A 35 -6.59 8.86 4.47
N ASP A 36 -5.93 8.60 5.60
CA ASP A 36 -5.88 9.57 6.70
C ASP A 36 -4.82 10.67 6.49
N HIS A 37 -3.74 10.37 5.74
CA HIS A 37 -2.82 11.41 5.29
C HIS A 37 -3.49 12.36 4.29
N ALA A 38 -4.45 11.88 3.50
CA ALA A 38 -5.22 12.73 2.60
C ALA A 38 -6.16 13.69 3.36
N LYS A 39 -6.79 13.21 4.45
CA LYS A 39 -7.65 14.02 5.33
C LYS A 39 -6.88 15.14 6.04
N LEU A 40 -5.64 14.89 6.49
CA LEU A 40 -4.83 15.88 7.23
C LEU A 40 -4.43 17.11 6.39
N PHE A 41 -4.36 16.97 5.06
CA PHE A 41 -4.04 18.07 4.14
C PHE A 41 -5.27 18.59 3.38
N GLY A 42 -6.48 18.39 3.92
CA GLY A 42 -7.72 19.00 3.40
C GLY A 42 -8.20 18.46 2.06
N GLY A 43 -7.67 17.33 1.59
CA GLY A 43 -8.07 16.69 0.33
C GLY A 43 -8.86 15.41 0.57
N HIS A 44 -9.73 15.06 -0.38
CA HIS A 44 -10.25 13.68 -0.54
C HIS A 44 -9.11 12.65 -0.50
N ASP A 45 -9.39 11.34 -0.39
CA ASP A 45 -8.48 10.15 -0.34
C ASP A 45 -7.15 10.17 -1.16
N ARG A 46 -6.88 11.20 -1.97
CA ARG A 46 -5.80 11.41 -2.93
C ARG A 46 -5.38 12.90 -2.93
N MET A 47 -4.08 13.19 -3.04
CA MET A 47 -3.63 14.59 -3.18
C MET A 47 -4.03 15.14 -4.57
N SER A 48 -4.62 16.34 -4.60
CA SER A 48 -4.71 17.13 -5.84
C SER A 48 -3.31 17.65 -6.21
N GLY A 49 -3.09 17.94 -7.49
CA GLY A 49 -1.78 18.36 -8.00
C GLY A 49 -1.17 19.60 -7.30
N GLU A 50 -2.00 20.46 -6.69
CA GLU A 50 -1.55 21.62 -5.90
C GLU A 50 -1.02 21.24 -4.50
N VAL A 51 -1.48 20.14 -3.91
CA VAL A 51 -1.07 19.70 -2.56
C VAL A 51 0.25 18.91 -2.60
N LEU A 52 0.65 18.43 -3.79
CA LEU A 52 1.91 17.72 -3.96
C LEU A 52 3.10 18.57 -3.52
N GLU A 53 3.09 19.88 -3.77
CA GLU A 53 4.26 20.75 -3.58
C GLU A 53 4.70 20.88 -2.10
N PHE A 54 3.76 20.80 -1.14
CA PHE A 54 4.07 20.86 0.30
C PHE A 54 4.38 19.49 0.94
N GLY A 55 3.92 18.38 0.33
CA GLY A 55 4.06 17.03 0.89
C GLY A 55 5.34 16.30 0.47
N LEU A 56 5.99 16.72 -0.62
CA LEU A 56 7.16 16.06 -1.22
C LEU A 56 8.39 15.99 -0.30
N GLU A 57 8.53 16.94 0.64
CA GLU A 57 9.66 16.95 1.57
C GLU A 57 9.43 16.15 2.85
N SER A 58 8.19 15.72 3.12
CA SER A 58 7.87 14.95 4.31
C SER A 58 8.61 13.60 4.32
N ASP A 59 9.05 13.16 5.51
CA ASP A 59 9.70 11.87 5.67
C ASP A 59 8.76 10.72 5.24
N VAL A 60 7.45 10.87 5.49
CA VAL A 60 6.42 9.93 5.04
C VAL A 60 6.41 9.80 3.52
N TYR A 61 6.49 10.90 2.77
CA TYR A 61 6.58 10.85 1.32
C TYR A 61 7.86 10.15 0.88
N LYS A 62 9.03 10.55 1.40
CA LYS A 62 10.33 9.95 1.02
C LYS A 62 10.34 8.44 1.31
N GLU A 63 9.81 8.03 2.44
CA GLU A 63 9.78 6.63 2.86
C GLU A 63 8.82 5.80 2.00
N ARG A 64 7.57 6.23 1.84
CA ARG A 64 6.55 5.47 1.10
C ARG A 64 6.72 5.58 -0.41
N CYS A 65 7.07 6.75 -0.92
CA CYS A 65 7.15 6.98 -2.35
C CYS A 65 8.53 6.62 -2.92
N ASP A 66 9.58 7.32 -2.50
CA ASP A 66 10.90 7.23 -3.13
C ASP A 66 11.67 5.97 -2.75
N ARG A 67 11.51 5.55 -1.50
CA ARG A 67 12.20 4.37 -0.95
C ARG A 67 11.37 3.09 -1.05
N PHE A 68 10.10 3.18 -1.38
CA PHE A 68 9.19 2.03 -1.41
C PHE A 68 8.45 1.88 -2.75
N PHE A 69 7.32 2.58 -2.99
CA PHE A 69 6.46 2.34 -4.17
C PHE A 69 7.18 2.45 -5.52
N LYS A 70 8.04 3.46 -5.68
CA LYS A 70 8.79 3.67 -6.93
C LYS A 70 9.80 2.57 -7.23
N ARG A 71 10.14 1.73 -6.24
CA ARG A 71 11.15 0.67 -6.38
C ARG A 71 10.58 -0.72 -6.66
N LEU A 72 9.33 -0.97 -6.26
CA LEU A 72 8.70 -2.30 -6.34
C LEU A 72 8.69 -2.83 -7.79
N SER A 73 9.28 -4.02 -8.02
CA SER A 73 9.47 -4.62 -9.34
C SER A 73 8.40 -5.62 -9.75
N PHE A 74 7.30 -5.70 -9.01
CA PHE A 74 6.22 -6.63 -9.27
C PHE A 74 4.93 -5.90 -9.65
N ASN A 75 3.94 -6.66 -10.10
CA ASN A 75 2.64 -6.16 -10.53
C ASN A 75 1.48 -6.73 -9.69
N LYS A 76 1.75 -7.04 -8.42
CA LYS A 76 0.76 -7.53 -7.45
C LYS A 76 0.02 -6.39 -6.78
N CYS A 77 -1.22 -6.67 -6.40
CA CYS A 77 -2.09 -5.74 -5.70
C CYS A 77 -1.66 -5.53 -4.25
N LEU A 78 -1.63 -4.26 -3.84
CA LEU A 78 -1.29 -3.81 -2.49
C LEU A 78 -2.53 -3.33 -1.75
N SER A 79 -2.50 -3.36 -0.42
CA SER A 79 -3.60 -2.87 0.41
C SER A 79 -3.86 -1.38 0.15
N THR A 80 -5.12 -0.97 0.21
CA THR A 80 -5.51 0.44 0.17
C THR A 80 -5.30 1.18 1.50
N SER A 81 -5.02 0.46 2.58
CA SER A 81 -4.87 1.02 3.91
C SER A 81 -3.48 0.73 4.45
N TRP A 82 -2.92 1.72 5.14
CA TRP A 82 -1.71 1.58 5.95
C TRP A 82 -2.03 1.32 7.42
N GLU A 83 -3.32 1.23 7.75
CA GLU A 83 -3.89 1.09 9.08
C GLU A 83 -4.93 -0.04 9.11
N PHE A 84 -5.52 -0.28 10.29
CA PHE A 84 -6.56 -1.28 10.51
C PHE A 84 -7.75 -1.11 9.56
N GLY A 85 -8.36 -2.23 9.16
CA GLY A 85 -9.63 -2.21 8.40
C GLY A 85 -9.51 -1.94 6.90
N SER A 86 -8.41 -2.36 6.25
CA SER A 86 -8.24 -2.31 4.79
C SER A 86 -9.52 -2.69 4.03
N LEU A 87 -10.00 -1.76 3.20
CA LEU A 87 -11.23 -1.90 2.41
C LEU A 87 -11.02 -2.62 1.07
N GLY A 88 -9.78 -3.03 0.76
CA GLY A 88 -9.47 -3.74 -0.47
C GLY A 88 -8.00 -3.70 -0.85
N HIS A 89 -7.71 -4.15 -2.06
CA HIS A 89 -6.40 -4.03 -2.68
C HIS A 89 -6.53 -3.31 -4.02
N TRP A 90 -5.45 -2.68 -4.45
CA TRP A 90 -5.42 -1.87 -5.65
C TRP A 90 -4.10 -2.01 -6.39
N CYS A 91 -4.11 -1.56 -7.64
CA CYS A 91 -2.92 -1.43 -8.46
C CYS A 91 -3.12 -0.35 -9.53
N TYR A 92 -2.04 -0.01 -10.23
CA TYR A 92 -2.12 0.75 -11.47
C TYR A 92 -2.43 -0.15 -12.65
N VAL A 93 -3.20 0.37 -13.61
CA VAL A 93 -3.50 -0.24 -14.91
C VAL A 93 -3.34 0.81 -16.00
N GLY A 94 -3.41 0.42 -17.28
CA GLY A 94 -3.45 1.39 -18.38
C GLY A 94 -4.68 2.30 -18.32
N ASN A 95 -4.54 3.57 -18.70
CA ASN A 95 -5.66 4.53 -18.70
C ASN A 95 -6.74 4.25 -19.77
N TRP A 96 -6.48 3.28 -20.66
CA TRP A 96 -7.39 2.78 -21.69
C TRP A 96 -8.38 1.72 -21.18
N CYS A 97 -8.18 1.20 -19.97
CA CYS A 97 -9.06 0.21 -19.38
C CYS A 97 -10.44 0.80 -19.07
N GLU A 98 -11.50 0.03 -19.28
CA GLU A 98 -12.87 0.45 -18.90
C GLU A 98 -13.13 0.29 -17.39
N GLY A 99 -14.01 1.15 -16.85
CA GLY A 99 -14.45 1.05 -15.45
C GLY A 99 -13.38 1.42 -14.41
N VAL A 100 -12.29 2.07 -14.84
CA VAL A 100 -11.17 2.48 -13.97
C VAL A 100 -11.25 3.95 -13.58
N GLU A 101 -10.71 4.28 -12.41
CA GLU A 101 -10.58 5.67 -12.00
C GLU A 101 -9.26 6.23 -12.56
N LYS A 102 -9.37 7.14 -13.54
CA LYS A 102 -8.19 7.74 -14.17
C LYS A 102 -7.40 8.60 -13.18
N VAL A 103 -6.08 8.50 -13.25
CA VAL A 103 -5.19 9.38 -12.49
C VAL A 103 -5.38 10.82 -12.96
N LYS A 104 -5.63 11.74 -12.03
CA LYS A 104 -5.95 13.16 -12.32
C LYS A 104 -4.72 14.01 -12.58
N VAL A 105 -3.84 13.60 -13.49
CA VAL A 105 -2.69 14.40 -13.91
C VAL A 105 -2.60 14.44 -15.43
N PRO A 106 -2.33 15.61 -16.05
CA PRO A 106 -2.06 15.69 -17.47
C PRO A 106 -0.98 14.68 -17.86
N TYR A 107 -1.23 13.90 -18.92
CA TYR A 107 -0.26 12.98 -19.54
C TYR A 107 0.06 11.67 -18.79
N ALA A 108 -0.63 11.34 -17.69
CA ALA A 108 -0.47 10.01 -17.09
C ALA A 108 -1.13 8.93 -17.98
N TYR A 109 -0.35 7.91 -18.37
CA TYR A 109 -0.80 6.75 -19.15
C TYR A 109 -1.27 5.60 -18.26
N ALA A 110 -1.71 5.91 -17.05
CA ALA A 110 -2.17 4.97 -16.05
C ALA A 110 -3.50 5.40 -15.41
N ALA A 111 -4.20 4.42 -14.84
CA ALA A 111 -5.39 4.56 -14.04
C ALA A 111 -5.31 3.65 -12.82
N ILE A 112 -6.20 3.88 -11.86
CA ILE A 112 -6.32 3.07 -10.66
C ILE A 112 -7.49 2.12 -10.80
N ARG A 113 -7.28 0.88 -10.36
CA ARG A 113 -8.32 -0.15 -10.30
C ARG A 113 -8.26 -0.86 -8.96
N MET A 114 -9.43 -1.14 -8.41
CA MET A 114 -9.58 -2.05 -7.28
C MET A 114 -9.43 -3.48 -7.79
N CYS A 115 -8.58 -4.26 -7.13
CA CYS A 115 -8.28 -5.61 -7.55
C CYS A 115 -9.44 -6.57 -7.25
N THR A 116 -9.61 -7.56 -8.13
CA THR A 116 -10.59 -8.65 -8.02
C THR A 116 -9.89 -9.98 -7.79
N GLU A 117 -10.65 -11.05 -7.55
CA GLU A 117 -10.11 -12.40 -7.34
C GLU A 117 -9.25 -12.93 -8.51
N GLU A 118 -9.40 -12.33 -9.70
CA GLU A 118 -8.63 -12.64 -10.90
C GLU A 118 -7.22 -12.02 -10.90
N ASP A 119 -6.95 -11.08 -9.98
CA ASP A 119 -5.66 -10.40 -9.86
C ASP A 119 -4.70 -11.11 -8.89
N GLY A 120 -3.40 -10.88 -9.10
CA GLY A 120 -2.38 -11.35 -8.16
C GLY A 120 -2.33 -10.47 -6.92
N PHE A 121 -2.84 -10.95 -5.79
CA PHE A 121 -2.69 -10.26 -4.51
C PHE A 121 -1.31 -10.49 -3.89
N LEU A 122 -0.76 -9.48 -3.23
CA LEU A 122 0.45 -9.64 -2.45
C LEU A 122 0.17 -10.26 -1.06
N ASN A 123 -1.06 -10.14 -0.54
CA ASN A 123 -1.45 -10.63 0.79
C ASN A 123 -1.43 -12.15 0.96
N VAL A 124 -1.38 -12.91 -0.14
CA VAL A 124 -1.26 -14.38 -0.12
C VAL A 124 0.20 -14.86 -0.17
N THR A 125 1.16 -13.92 -0.26
CA THR A 125 2.59 -14.22 -0.25
C THR A 125 3.02 -14.56 1.18
N SER A 126 3.88 -15.56 1.36
CA SER A 126 4.38 -15.89 2.71
C SER A 126 5.35 -14.81 3.22
N PRO A 127 5.53 -14.67 4.54
CA PRO A 127 6.46 -13.69 5.10
C PRO A 127 7.90 -13.86 4.60
N GLU A 128 8.36 -15.09 4.41
CA GLU A 128 9.70 -15.40 3.90
C GLU A 128 9.88 -14.90 2.46
N GLU A 129 8.88 -15.13 1.62
CA GLU A 129 8.90 -14.65 0.24
C GLU A 129 8.74 -13.12 0.17
N LEU A 130 7.95 -12.50 1.03
CA LEU A 130 7.92 -11.04 1.14
C LEU A 130 9.27 -10.46 1.54
N ASN A 131 9.97 -11.05 2.52
CA ASN A 131 11.30 -10.61 2.92
C ASN A 131 12.32 -10.74 1.77
N ARG A 132 12.20 -11.81 0.97
CA ARG A 132 12.99 -11.98 -0.24
C ARG A 132 12.69 -10.88 -1.26
N LEU A 133 11.42 -10.60 -1.54
CA LEU A 133 11.02 -9.53 -2.46
C LEU A 133 11.50 -8.16 -1.98
N ALA A 134 11.38 -7.86 -0.69
CA ALA A 134 11.87 -6.62 -0.10
C ALA A 134 13.38 -6.44 -0.29
N SER A 135 14.14 -7.53 -0.11
CA SER A 135 15.59 -7.54 -0.33
C SER A 135 15.95 -7.31 -1.81
N VAL A 136 15.24 -7.98 -2.73
CA VAL A 136 15.46 -7.83 -4.18
C VAL A 136 15.19 -6.39 -4.63
N ASP A 137 14.11 -5.79 -4.16
CA ASP A 137 13.73 -4.43 -4.53
C ASP A 137 14.42 -3.35 -3.70
N SER A 138 15.24 -3.74 -2.71
CA SER A 138 15.90 -2.84 -1.77
C SER A 138 14.91 -1.86 -1.12
N VAL A 139 13.81 -2.41 -0.63
CA VAL A 139 12.75 -1.70 0.10
C VAL A 139 12.66 -2.20 1.55
N ASP A 140 12.07 -1.41 2.43
CA ASP A 140 11.85 -1.82 3.81
C ASP A 140 10.85 -2.99 3.89
N ALA A 141 11.28 -4.09 4.52
CA ALA A 141 10.47 -5.31 4.62
C ALA A 141 9.24 -5.12 5.50
N SER A 142 9.33 -4.27 6.53
CA SER A 142 8.19 -3.93 7.37
C SER A 142 7.15 -3.22 6.53
N LEU A 143 7.51 -2.16 5.80
CA LEU A 143 6.60 -1.45 4.88
C LEU A 143 5.98 -2.38 3.84
N LEU A 144 6.75 -3.34 3.31
CA LEU A 144 6.20 -4.31 2.37
C LEU A 144 5.15 -5.20 3.03
N GLY A 145 5.43 -5.70 4.24
CA GLY A 145 4.45 -6.42 5.05
C GLY A 145 3.19 -5.60 5.32
N ARG A 146 3.36 -4.32 5.69
CA ARG A 146 2.25 -3.37 5.96
C ARG A 146 1.37 -3.15 4.74
N ALA A 147 1.98 -3.04 3.56
CA ALA A 147 1.27 -2.87 2.29
C ALA A 147 0.69 -4.19 1.74
N SER A 148 1.10 -5.34 2.29
CA SER A 148 0.66 -6.66 1.84
C SER A 148 -0.52 -7.17 2.62
N TYR A 149 -0.43 -7.22 3.95
CA TYR A 149 -1.40 -7.95 4.77
C TYR A 149 -2.50 -7.06 5.30
N ARG A 150 -3.67 -7.68 5.57
CA ARG A 150 -4.69 -7.01 6.37
C ARG A 150 -4.21 -6.98 7.82
N TRP A 151 -4.27 -5.80 8.40
CA TRP A 151 -4.04 -5.61 9.82
C TRP A 151 -5.28 -6.10 10.58
N ALA A 152 -5.07 -7.14 11.36
CA ALA A 152 -6.03 -7.68 12.31
C ALA A 152 -5.99 -6.81 13.58
N ALA A 153 -7.13 -6.64 14.26
CA ALA A 153 -7.18 -5.84 15.50
C ALA A 153 -6.57 -6.60 16.69
N GLU A 154 -6.30 -7.88 16.50
CA GLU A 154 -5.72 -8.80 17.44
C GLU A 154 -4.35 -8.29 17.90
N THR A 155 -4.23 -8.12 19.20
CA THR A 155 -3.04 -7.63 19.88
C THR A 155 -1.95 -8.71 19.90
N TRP A 156 -0.69 -8.29 20.01
CA TRP A 156 0.42 -9.23 20.20
C TRP A 156 0.17 -10.19 21.37
N LYS A 157 -0.43 -9.69 22.45
CA LYS A 157 -0.82 -10.47 23.63
C LYS A 157 -1.73 -11.65 23.30
N GLU A 158 -2.58 -11.53 22.28
CA GLU A 158 -3.52 -12.56 21.86
C GLU A 158 -2.89 -13.63 20.95
N VAL A 159 -1.77 -13.32 20.28
CA VAL A 159 -1.12 -14.20 19.30
C VAL A 159 0.27 -14.70 19.68
N GLN A 160 0.89 -14.12 20.72
CA GLN A 160 2.23 -14.51 21.17
C GLN A 160 2.33 -16.00 21.55
N GLY A 161 1.28 -16.56 22.17
CA GLY A 161 1.25 -17.95 22.61
C GLY A 161 1.29 -18.97 21.47
N THR A 162 0.90 -18.56 20.27
CA THR A 162 0.92 -19.42 19.07
C THR A 162 2.10 -19.13 18.16
N ALA A 163 2.77 -17.98 18.31
CA ALA A 163 3.92 -17.55 17.51
C ALA A 163 5.25 -18.22 17.91
N GLY A 164 5.28 -19.01 19.00
CA GLY A 164 6.47 -19.74 19.44
C GLY A 164 7.61 -18.87 19.97
N ARG A 165 7.39 -17.57 20.13
CA ARG A 165 8.28 -16.60 20.77
C ARG A 165 7.51 -16.01 21.96
N GLY A 166 7.92 -16.37 23.17
CA GLY A 166 7.49 -15.63 24.36
C GLY A 166 8.25 -14.31 24.45
N ASP A 167 7.61 -13.30 25.03
CA ASP A 167 8.20 -11.97 25.23
C ASP A 167 9.54 -12.06 25.96
N SER A 168 10.53 -11.30 25.49
CA SER A 168 11.71 -11.04 26.31
C SER A 168 11.31 -10.13 27.49
N PRO A 169 12.01 -10.21 28.63
CA PRO A 169 11.69 -9.37 29.80
C PRO A 169 11.66 -7.87 29.52
N GLU A 170 12.44 -7.41 28.53
CA GLU A 170 12.54 -6.01 28.09
C GLU A 170 11.28 -5.56 27.32
N GLU A 171 10.69 -6.44 26.51
CA GLU A 171 9.47 -6.16 25.73
C GLU A 171 8.22 -6.14 26.64
N ALA A 172 8.23 -6.88 27.74
CA ALA A 172 7.15 -6.87 28.72
C ALA A 172 7.07 -5.54 29.51
N GLU A 173 8.22 -4.92 29.78
CA GLU A 173 8.32 -3.66 30.54
C GLU A 173 7.88 -2.46 29.69
N ASP A 174 8.23 -2.44 28.40
CA ASP A 174 7.77 -1.42 27.44
C ASP A 174 6.26 -1.47 27.18
N LEU A 175 5.67 -2.68 27.20
CA LEU A 175 4.22 -2.87 27.08
C LEU A 175 3.47 -2.33 28.31
N GLU A 176 3.98 -2.52 29.52
CA GLU A 176 3.40 -1.91 30.72
C GLU A 176 3.46 -0.39 30.68
N LEU A 177 4.57 0.18 30.21
CA LEU A 177 4.72 1.63 30.06
C LEU A 177 3.77 2.23 29.02
N GLN A 178 3.56 1.56 27.89
CA GLN A 178 2.58 2.00 26.90
C GLN A 178 1.15 1.89 27.44
N GLN A 179 0.82 0.84 28.19
CA GLN A 179 -0.50 0.65 28.79
C GLN A 179 -0.83 1.76 29.80
N MET A 180 0.15 2.17 30.62
CA MET A 180 0.02 3.25 31.59
C MET A 180 -0.10 4.66 30.98
N MET A 181 0.26 4.82 29.70
CA MET A 181 0.23 6.12 29.03
C MET A 181 -1.10 6.38 28.28
N TYR A 182 -1.96 5.37 28.19
CA TYR A 182 -3.28 5.42 27.53
C TYR A 182 -4.48 5.25 28.51
N GLU A 183 -4.23 5.26 29.83
CA GLU A 183 -5.24 5.45 30.89
C GLU A 183 -5.12 6.86 31.51
#